data_AF-A0A6G3TUS9-F1
#
_entry.id   AF-A0A6G3TUS9-F1
#
_cell.length_a   1.000
_cell.length_b   1.000
_cell.length_c   1.000
_cell.angle_alpha   90.00
_cell.angle_beta   90.00
_cell.angle_gamma   90.00
#
_symmetry.space_group_name_H-M   'P 1'
#
loop_
_entity.id
_entity.type
_entity.pdbx_description
1 polymer ?
#
loop_
_entity_poly.entity_id
_entity_poly.type
_entity_poly.pdbx_seq_one_letter_code
_entity_poly.pdbx_strand_id
1 'polypeptide(L)' 'MPCVTHDDAPPLADLMPWSVAPPRLGRGWPAGPDAGSLKARWNALVAAEGPEREALFRPTRAR' A
#
# COMPACT_ATOMS: atom_id res chain seq x y z
N MET A 1 20.71 -17.37 -32.72
CA MET A 1 19.55 -17.53 -31.83
C MET A 1 18.79 -16.21 -31.83
N PRO A 2 17.48 -16.19 -32.05
CA PRO A 2 16.72 -14.96 -31.93
C PRO A 2 16.84 -14.42 -30.48
N CYS A 3 16.97 -13.10 -30.35
CA CYS A 3 16.99 -12.41 -29.06
C CYS A 3 15.59 -12.52 -28.44
N VAL A 4 15.48 -13.16 -27.26
CA VAL A 4 14.24 -13.16 -26.48
C VAL A 4 14.17 -11.85 -25.71
N THR A 5 13.11 -11.11 -25.91
CA THR A 5 12.84 -9.85 -25.21
C THR A 5 11.88 -10.07 -24.04
N HIS A 6 11.70 -9.05 -23.20
CA HIS A 6 10.79 -9.14 -22.06
C HIS A 6 9.33 -9.39 -22.49
N ASP A 7 8.95 -8.91 -23.67
CA ASP A 7 7.62 -9.09 -24.25
C ASP A 7 7.36 -10.54 -24.72
N ASP A 8 8.43 -11.31 -24.95
CA ASP A 8 8.34 -12.73 -25.33
C ASP A 8 8.21 -13.66 -24.12
N ALA A 9 8.43 -13.15 -22.90
CA ALA A 9 8.35 -13.94 -21.68
C ALA A 9 6.89 -14.08 -21.22
N PRO A 10 6.49 -15.26 -20.71
CA PRO A 10 5.15 -15.43 -20.16
C PRO A 10 4.95 -14.52 -18.93
N PRO A 11 3.76 -13.90 -18.78
CA PRO A 11 3.39 -13.14 -17.59
C PRO A 11 3.60 -13.95 -16.29
N LEU A 12 4.04 -13.28 -15.23
CA LEU A 12 4.24 -13.94 -13.92
C LEU A 12 2.96 -14.61 -13.40
N ALA A 13 1.80 -14.03 -13.68
CA ALA A 13 0.50 -14.59 -13.29
C ALA A 13 0.21 -15.94 -13.97
N ASP A 14 0.74 -16.16 -15.17
CA ASP A 14 0.56 -17.42 -15.91
C ASP A 14 1.44 -18.53 -15.34
N LEU A 15 2.61 -18.17 -14.82
CA LEU A 15 3.53 -19.10 -14.13
C LEU A 15 3.11 -19.36 -12.68
N MET A 16 2.54 -18.35 -12.02
CA MET A 16 2.26 -18.33 -10.58
C MET A 16 0.83 -17.83 -10.36
N PRO A 17 -0.19 -18.73 -10.41
CA PRO A 17 -1.60 -18.35 -10.30
C PRO A 17 -1.99 -17.68 -8.96
N TRP A 18 -1.16 -17.87 -7.93
CA TRP A 18 -1.31 -17.21 -6.62
C TRP A 18 -0.62 -15.84 -6.55
N SER A 19 0.07 -15.40 -7.61
CA SER A 19 0.69 -14.09 -7.66
C SER A 19 -0.37 -13.00 -7.70
N VAL A 20 -0.26 -12.04 -6.79
CA VAL A 20 -1.14 -10.88 -6.73
C VAL A 20 -0.31 -9.60 -6.73
N ALA A 21 -0.85 -8.54 -7.33
CA ALA A 21 -0.20 -7.24 -7.29
C ALA A 21 -0.07 -6.74 -5.83
N PRO A 22 0.99 -5.99 -5.50
CA PRO A 22 1.15 -5.43 -4.16
C PRO A 22 -0.04 -4.54 -3.76
N PRO A 23 -0.39 -4.48 -2.46
CA PRO A 23 -1.44 -3.58 -1.97
C PRO A 23 -1.15 -2.12 -2.31
N ARG A 24 -2.14 -1.44 -2.90
CA ARG A 24 -2.08 0.00 -3.16
C ARG A 24 -2.72 0.76 -2.00
N LEU A 25 -1.92 1.14 -1.01
CA LEU A 25 -2.41 1.77 0.22
C LEU A 25 -3.05 3.16 0.01
N GLY A 26 -2.74 3.86 -1.09
CA GLY A 26 -3.29 5.18 -1.42
C GLY A 26 -2.87 6.33 -0.48
N ARG A 27 -2.23 6.01 0.65
CA ARG A 27 -1.64 6.92 1.64
C ARG A 27 -0.35 6.27 2.17
N GLY A 28 0.62 7.08 2.58
CA GLY A 28 1.86 6.56 3.17
C GLY A 28 1.73 6.15 4.65
N TRP A 29 0.79 6.73 5.39
CA TRP A 29 0.67 6.52 6.83
C TRP A 29 0.34 5.07 7.27
N PRO A 30 -0.38 4.23 6.49
CA PRO A 30 -0.59 2.83 6.85
C PRO A 30 0.66 1.95 6.75
N ALA A 31 1.78 2.49 6.23
CA ALA A 31 3.10 1.85 6.25
C ALA A 31 4.04 2.57 7.23
N GLY A 32 5.06 1.87 7.74
CA GLY A 32 6.02 2.44 8.69
C GLY A 32 7.34 1.67 8.75
N PRO A 33 8.41 2.30 9.26
CA PRO A 33 9.72 1.66 9.39
C PRO A 33 9.78 0.60 10.48
N ASP A 34 8.91 0.69 11.50
CA ASP A 34 8.83 -0.24 12.61
C ASP A 34 7.39 -0.44 13.11
N ALA A 35 7.19 -1.53 13.84
CA ALA A 35 5.89 -1.93 14.37
C ALA A 35 5.38 -0.99 15.48
N GLY A 36 6.26 -0.39 16.27
CA GLY A 36 5.91 0.51 17.37
C GLY A 36 5.27 1.80 16.87
N SER A 37 5.93 2.46 15.92
CA SER A 37 5.38 3.63 15.24
C SER A 37 4.09 3.34 14.48
N LEU A 38 3.93 2.14 13.93
CA LEU A 38 2.68 1.75 13.27
C LEU A 38 1.55 1.58 14.29
N LYS A 39 1.79 0.85 15.38
CA LYS A 39 0.80 0.62 16.45
C LYS A 39 0.34 1.93 17.09
N ALA A 40 1.28 2.85 17.38
CA ALA A 40 0.94 4.15 17.94
C ALA A 40 0.01 4.96 17.01
N ARG A 41 0.30 4.99 15.71
CA ARG A 41 -0.55 5.68 14.72
C ARG A 41 -1.93 5.05 14.60
N TRP A 42 -2.03 3.72 14.57
CA TRP A 42 -3.31 3.03 14.53
C TRP A 42 -4.13 3.28 15.80
N ASN A 43 -3.50 3.24 16.97
CA ASN A 43 -4.17 3.56 18.24
C ASN A 43 -4.71 5.00 18.25
N ALA A 44 -3.91 5.97 17.81
CA ALA A 44 -4.34 7.36 17.68
C ALA A 44 -5.53 7.49 16.71
N LEU A 45 -5.49 6.79 15.57
CA LEU A 45 -6.59 6.80 14.62
C LEU A 45 -7.88 6.19 15.18
N VAL A 46 -7.78 5.05 15.88
CA VAL A 46 -8.94 4.36 16.47
C VAL A 46 -9.55 5.17 17.61
N ALA A 47 -8.73 5.92 18.35
CA ALA A 47 -9.19 6.79 19.44
C ALA A 47 -9.76 8.14 18.94
N ALA A 48 -9.40 8.58 17.73
CA ALA A 48 -9.81 9.88 17.22
C ALA A 48 -11.30 9.93 16.88
N GLU A 49 -11.98 10.97 17.37
CA GLU A 49 -13.40 11.22 17.13
C GLU A 49 -13.66 12.64 16.62
N GLY A 50 -14.83 12.83 16.01
CA GLY A 50 -15.30 14.14 15.56
C GLY A 50 -14.25 14.93 14.75
N PRO A 51 -13.96 16.19 15.12
CA PRO A 51 -13.03 17.05 14.40
C PRO A 51 -11.60 16.49 14.28
N GLU A 52 -11.13 15.72 15.27
CA GLU A 52 -9.79 15.11 15.22
C GLU A 52 -9.71 14.08 14.08
N ARG A 53 -10.74 13.24 13.97
CA ARG A 53 -10.83 12.25 12.89
C ARG A 53 -10.91 12.92 11.53
N GLU A 54 -11.65 14.02 11.40
CA GLU A 54 -11.72 14.79 10.16
C GLU A 54 -10.35 15.36 9.77
N ALA A 55 -9.60 15.90 10.73
CA ALA A 55 -8.25 16.42 10.50
C ALA A 55 -7.29 15.32 10.00
N LEU A 56 -7.37 14.11 10.57
CA LEU A 56 -6.57 12.95 10.14
C LEU A 56 -6.88 12.52 8.69
N PHE A 57 -8.13 12.65 8.25
CA PHE A 57 -8.57 12.21 6.92
C PHE A 57 -8.63 13.31 5.86
N ARG A 58 -8.08 14.50 6.13
CA ARG A 58 -8.04 15.58 5.14
C ARG A 58 -7.47 15.12 3.79
N PRO A 59 -7.92 15.69 2.66
CA PRO A 59 -7.36 15.39 1.34
C PRO A 59 -5.84 15.63 1.31
N THR A 60 -5.14 14.78 0.56
CA THR A 60 -3.69 14.90 0.30
C THR A 60 -3.44 14.68 -1.17
N ARG A 61 -2.39 15.25 -1.75
CA ARG A 61 -2.04 15.07 -3.18
C ARG A 61 -1.91 13.62 -3.67
N ALA A 62 -1.78 12.65 -2.76
CA ALA A 62 -1.88 11.23 -3.09
C ALA A 62 -3.28 10.80 -3.54
N ARG A 63 -4.27 11.70 -3.48
CA ARG A 63 -5.66 11.52 -3.88
C ARG A 63 -6.24 12.80 -4.48
#